data_AF-A0A849S1T3-F1
#
_entry.id   AF-A0A849S1T3-F1
#
_cell.length_a   1.000
_cell.length_b   1.000
_cell.length_c   1.000
_cell.angle_alpha   90.00
_cell.angle_beta   90.00
_cell.angle_gamma   90.00
#
_symmetry.space_group_name_H-M   'P 1'
#
loop_
_entity.id
_entity.type
_entity.pdbx_description
1 polymer ?
#
loop_
_entity_poly.entity_id
_entity_poly.type
_entity_poly.pdbx_seq_one_letter_code
_entity_poly.pdbx_strand_id
1 'polypeptide(L)'
;MRHIISILIENESGALSRVAGLFSARGYNIESLTVAPTEDPSLSRMTLVTSGSEEIIEQITKQLNKLIDVVKLIDLAEALHIERELMMVKIKATGEAREEIRS
;
A
#
# COMPACT_ATOMS: atom_id res chain seq x y z
N MET A 1 15.14 -0.65 4.27
CA MET A 1 14.27 -1.61 4.99
C MET A 1 12.86 -1.51 4.41
N ARG A 2 12.04 -2.57 4.55
CA ARG A 2 10.63 -2.60 4.07
C ARG A 2 9.74 -1.92 5.11
N HIS A 3 8.88 -1.00 4.68
CA HIS A 3 7.92 -0.29 5.51
C HIS A 3 6.51 -0.47 4.96
N ILE A 4 5.54 -0.48 5.87
CA ILE A 4 4.12 -0.64 5.54
C ILE A 4 3.39 0.55 6.13
N ILE A 5 3.00 1.48 5.27
CA ILE A 5 2.34 2.72 5.67
C ILE A 5 0.84 2.54 5.49
N SER A 6 0.11 2.58 6.60
CA SER A 6 -1.35 2.63 6.60
C SER A 6 -1.81 4.08 6.63
N ILE A 7 -2.63 4.45 5.64
CA ILE A 7 -3.09 5.82 5.43
C ILE A 7 -4.62 5.80 5.39
N LEU A 8 -5.25 6.63 6.22
CA LEU A 8 -6.66 6.94 6.14
C LEU A 8 -6.81 8.22 5.33
N ILE A 9 -7.52 8.14 4.20
CA ILE A 9 -7.70 9.25 3.27
C ILE A 9 -9.18 9.54 3.04
N GLU A 10 -9.50 10.77 2.65
CA GLU A 10 -10.82 11.11 2.13
C GLU A 10 -11.12 10.32 0.85
N ASN A 11 -12.34 9.80 0.75
CA ASN A 11 -12.80 9.03 -0.39
C ASN A 11 -13.31 9.95 -1.51
N GLU A 12 -12.45 10.89 -1.93
CA GLU A 12 -12.73 11.86 -2.98
C GLU A 12 -11.87 11.63 -4.23
N SER A 13 -12.37 12.12 -5.36
CA SER A 13 -11.63 12.09 -6.61
C SER A 13 -10.31 12.83 -6.48
N GLY A 14 -9.23 12.16 -6.85
CA GLY A 14 -7.88 12.74 -6.85
C GLY A 14 -7.07 12.56 -5.56
N ALA A 15 -7.67 12.12 -4.45
CA ALA A 15 -6.92 11.85 -3.21
C ALA A 15 -5.84 10.78 -3.44
N LEU A 16 -6.21 9.64 -4.03
CA LEU A 16 -5.28 8.60 -4.46
C LEU A 16 -4.20 9.14 -5.42
N SER A 17 -4.61 9.98 -6.38
CA SER A 17 -3.70 10.53 -7.40
C SER A 17 -2.63 11.44 -6.78
N ARG A 18 -2.99 12.24 -5.77
CA ARG A 18 -2.04 13.09 -5.04
C ARG A 18 -1.03 12.26 -4.24
N VAL A 19 -1.49 11.19 -3.58
CA VAL A 19 -0.60 10.25 -2.89
C VAL A 19 0.35 9.58 -3.88
N ALA A 20 -0.16 8.98 -4.95
CA ALA A 20 0.68 8.33 -5.97
C ALA A 20 1.64 9.32 -6.66
N GLY A 21 1.19 10.56 -6.91
CA GLY A 21 1.98 11.63 -7.51
C GLY A 21 3.17 12.05 -6.64
N LEU A 22 3.02 12.04 -5.31
CA LEU A 22 4.11 12.32 -4.37
C LEU A 22 5.25 11.29 -4.51
N PHE A 23 4.91 10.01 -4.66
CA PHE A 23 5.89 8.95 -4.87
C PHE A 23 6.57 9.07 -6.24
N SER A 24 5.78 9.28 -7.29
CA SER A 24 6.29 9.43 -8.65
C SER A 24 7.22 10.64 -8.80
N ALA A 25 6.84 11.80 -8.25
CA ALA A 25 7.62 13.04 -8.38
C ALA A 25 9.00 12.98 -7.70
N ARG A 26 9.14 12.15 -6.66
CA ARG A 26 10.41 11.99 -5.92
C ARG A 26 11.16 10.70 -6.26
N GLY A 27 10.62 9.89 -7.18
CA GLY A 27 11.21 8.60 -7.53
C GLY A 27 11.23 7.60 -6.37
N TYR A 28 10.26 7.69 -5.46
CA TYR A 28 10.12 6.72 -4.39
C TYR A 28 9.50 5.43 -4.93
N ASN A 29 10.04 4.29 -4.51
CA ASN A 29 9.53 2.99 -4.93
C ASN A 29 8.18 2.69 -4.27
N ILE A 30 7.24 2.15 -5.03
CA ILE A 30 6.01 1.54 -4.49
C ILE A 30 6.09 0.06 -4.83
N GLU A 31 6.16 -0.79 -3.80
CA GLU A 31 6.21 -2.24 -3.97
C GLU A 31 4.80 -2.82 -4.13
N SER A 32 3.89 -2.42 -3.25
CA SER A 32 2.46 -2.72 -3.39
C SER A 32 1.61 -1.58 -2.84
N LEU A 33 0.41 -1.45 -3.39
CA LEU A 33 -0.57 -0.44 -2.96
C LEU A 33 -1.96 -1.07 -3.04
N THR A 34 -2.69 -0.99 -1.93
CA THR A 34 -4.11 -1.35 -1.86
C THR A 34 -4.89 -0.17 -1.33
N VAL A 35 -6.09 0.06 -1.86
CA VAL A 35 -6.99 1.10 -1.38
C VAL A 35 -8.43 0.61 -1.51
N ALA A 36 -9.22 0.80 -0.46
CA ALA A 36 -10.64 0.47 -0.45
C ALA A 36 -11.41 1.37 0.53
N PRO A 37 -12.72 1.58 0.32
CA PRO A 37 -13.58 2.26 1.27
C PRO A 37 -13.57 1.58 2.65
N THR A 38 -13.73 2.37 3.70
CA THR A 38 -13.88 1.85 5.07
C THR A 38 -15.35 1.64 5.43
N GLU A 39 -15.64 1.33 6.70
CA GLU A 39 -17.01 1.31 7.24
C GLU A 39 -17.69 2.68 7.09
N ASP A 40 -16.91 3.76 7.16
CA ASP A 40 -17.32 5.10 6.76
C ASP A 40 -17.07 5.26 5.25
N PRO A 41 -18.11 5.40 4.41
CA PRO A 41 -17.96 5.54 2.96
C PRO A 41 -17.26 6.84 2.53
N SER A 42 -17.17 7.84 3.41
CA SER A 42 -16.44 9.08 3.16
C SER A 42 -14.92 8.91 3.30
N LEU A 43 -14.47 7.78 3.84
CA LEU A 43 -13.06 7.48 4.08
C LEU A 43 -12.65 6.20 3.37
N SER A 44 -11.43 6.21 2.84
CA SER A 44 -10.76 5.05 2.27
C SER A 44 -9.51 4.73 3.08
N ARG A 45 -9.26 3.44 3.30
CA ARG A 45 -7.99 2.97 3.87
C ARG A 45 -7.07 2.54 2.74
N MET A 46 -5.90 3.14 2.70
CA MET A 46 -4.81 2.76 1.82
C MET A 46 -3.72 2.06 2.62
N THR A 47 -3.19 0.96 2.10
CA THR A 47 -1.98 0.31 2.61
C THR A 47 -0.93 0.35 1.52
N LEU A 48 0.20 0.98 1.83
CA LEU A 48 1.30 1.17 0.90
C LEU A 48 2.56 0.51 1.43
N VAL A 49 3.13 -0.39 0.64
CA VAL A 49 4.40 -1.04 0.94
C VAL A 49 5.50 -0.38 0.12
N THR A 50 6.56 0.03 0.79
CA THR A 50 7.71 0.68 0.17
C THR A 50 9.01 0.27 0.85
N SER A 51 10.13 0.53 0.18
CA SER A 51 11.47 0.21 0.65
C SER A 51 12.38 1.43 0.52
N GLY A 52 13.10 1.77 1.58
CA GLY A 52 14.02 2.93 1.58
C GLY A 52 14.95 2.96 2.80
N SER A 53 15.79 3.99 2.88
CA SER A 53 16.47 4.36 4.12
C SER A 53 15.48 5.00 5.09
N GLU A 54 15.77 4.98 6.39
CA GLU A 54 14.92 5.62 7.41
C GLU A 54 14.68 7.11 7.09
N GLU A 55 15.70 7.83 6.62
CA GLU A 55 15.59 9.23 6.21
C GLU A 55 14.55 9.42 5.07
N ILE A 56 14.52 8.52 4.09
CA ILE A 56 13.56 8.58 2.98
C ILE A 56 12.15 8.31 3.50
N ILE A 57 11.99 7.34 4.40
CA ILE A 57 10.68 6.96 4.95
C ILE A 57 10.11 8.06 5.84
N GLU A 58 10.97 8.69 6.66
CA GLU A 58 10.61 9.85 7.45
C GLU A 58 10.17 11.01 6.55
N GLN A 59 10.88 11.25 5.43
CA GLN A 59 10.47 12.25 4.44
C GLN A 59 9.13 11.92 3.79
N ILE A 60 8.92 10.67 3.36
CA ILE A 60 7.63 10.20 2.81
C ILE A 60 6.51 10.49 3.80
N THR A 61 6.67 10.08 5.05
CA THR A 61 5.69 10.27 6.12
C THR A 61 5.40 11.75 6.37
N LYS A 62 6.44 12.60 6.46
CA LYS A 62 6.27 14.05 6.62
C LYS A 62 5.53 14.70 5.46
N GLN A 63 5.69 14.18 4.25
CA GLN A 63 5.09 14.76 3.05
C GLN A 63 3.66 14.29 2.86
N LEU A 64 3.35 13.03 3.20
CA LEU A 64 1.99 12.53 3.24
C LEU A 64 1.14 13.27 4.27
N ASN A 65 1.68 13.57 5.46
CA ASN A 65 0.99 14.38 6.47
C ASN A 65 0.68 15.83 6.04
N LYS A 66 1.28 16.33 4.95
CA LYS A 66 0.97 17.67 4.41
C LYS A 66 -0.19 17.65 3.42
N LEU A 67 -0.62 16.48 2.96
CA LEU A 67 -1.76 16.36 2.06
C LEU A 67 -3.04 16.55 2.87
N ILE A 68 -3.90 17.45 2.42
CA ILE A 68 -5.16 17.78 3.10
C ILE A 68 -6.06 16.54 3.21
N ASP A 69 -6.04 15.67 2.20
CA ASP A 69 -6.87 14.47 2.13
C ASP A 69 -6.42 13.37 3.10
N VAL A 70 -5.22 13.48 3.68
CA VAL A 70 -4.68 12.47 4.59
C VAL A 70 -5.15 12.80 5.99
N VAL A 71 -6.11 12.01 6.47
CA VAL A 71 -6.71 12.14 7.80
C VAL A 71 -5.81 11.54 8.88
N LYS A 72 -5.19 10.39 8.59
CA LYS A 72 -4.31 9.70 9.52
C LYS A 72 -3.28 8.86 8.79
N LEU A 73 -2.07 8.78 9.35
CA LEU A 73 -1.00 7.93 8.86
C LEU A 73 -0.37 7.16 10.03
N ILE A 74 -0.10 5.88 9.82
CA ILE A 74 0.59 5.00 10.77
C ILE A 74 1.61 4.15 9.99
N ASP A 75 2.86 4.11 10.45
CA ASP A 75 3.81 3.09 10.01
C ASP A 75 3.58 1.81 10.82
N LEU A 76 3.12 0.75 10.15
CA LEU A 76 2.86 -0.53 10.78
C LEU A 76 4.15 -1.30 11.08
N ALA A 77 5.28 -0.96 10.45
CA ALA A 77 6.56 -1.63 10.74
C ALA A 77 7.06 -1.38 12.17
N GLU A 78 6.63 -0.28 12.80
CA GLU A 78 7.02 0.11 14.17
C GLU A 78 6.18 -0.57 15.27
N ALA A 79 5.12 -1.29 14.89
CA ALA A 79 4.20 -1.92 15.82
C ALA A 79 3.92 -3.40 15.47
N LEU A 80 3.47 -4.15 16.47
CA LEU A 80 2.93 -5.49 16.21
C LEU A 80 1.68 -5.36 15.32
N HIS A 81 1.76 -5.95 14.13
CA HIS A 81 0.69 -5.89 13.13
C HIS A 81 0.48 -7.25 12.47
N ILE A 82 -0.64 -7.37 11.75
CA ILE A 82 -0.96 -8.51 10.90
C ILE A 82 -1.10 -8.00 9.48
N GLU A 83 -0.33 -8.58 8.55
CA GLU A 83 -0.46 -8.34 7.11
C GLU A 83 -0.95 -9.59 6.38
N ARG A 84 -1.76 -9.39 5.34
CA ARG A 84 -2.29 -10.43 4.46
C ARG A 84 -2.38 -9.88 3.04
N GLU A 85 -1.99 -10.69 2.08
CA GLU A 85 -2.14 -10.39 0.66
C GLU A 85 -2.92 -11.52 -0.02
N LEU A 86 -3.66 -11.16 -1.07
CA LEU A 86 -4.38 -12.11 -1.92
C LEU A 86 -3.67 -12.19 -3.26
N MET A 87 -3.32 -13.40 -3.69
CA MET A 87 -2.74 -13.64 -5.00
C MET A 87 -3.58 -14.66 -5.77
N MET A 88 -3.84 -14.36 -7.04
CA MET A 88 -4.44 -15.31 -7.98
C MET A 88 -3.41 -15.67 -9.05
N VAL A 89 -3.02 -16.94 -9.14
CA VAL A 89 -2.01 -17.42 -10.08
C VAL A 89 -2.64 -18.33 -11.12
N LYS A 90 -2.46 -17.99 -12.41
CA LYS A 90 -2.85 -18.86 -13.52
C LYS A 90 -1.64 -19.69 -13.93
N ILE A 91 -1.75 -21.02 -13.82
CA ILE A 91 -0.66 -21.94 -14.14
C ILE A 91 -1.04 -22.75 -15.39
N LYS A 92 -0.12 -22.84 -16.35
CA LYS A 92 -0.26 -23.76 -17.48
C LYS A 92 0.08 -25.16 -16.98
N ALA A 93 -0.93 -26.01 -16.86
CA ALA A 93 -0.78 -27.35 -16.31
C ALA A 93 -1.20 -28.41 -17.35
N THR A 94 -0.26 -29.26 -17.77
CA THR A 94 -0.48 -30.35 -18.74
C THR A 94 0.19 -31.63 -18.27
N GLY A 95 -0.46 -32.79 -18.46
CA GLY A 95 0.09 -34.09 -18.05
C GLY A 95 0.34 -34.16 -16.54
N GLU A 96 1.50 -34.70 -16.16
CA GLU A 96 1.95 -34.86 -14.76
C GLU A 96 1.92 -33.55 -13.97
N ALA A 97 2.26 -32.42 -14.60
CA ALA A 97 2.23 -31.10 -13.94
C ALA A 97 0.82 -30.70 -13.46
N ARG A 98 -0.25 -31.24 -14.06
CA ARG A 98 -1.63 -30.96 -13.61
C ARG A 98 -2.02 -31.74 -12.35
N GLU A 99 -1.43 -32.92 -12.15
CA GLU A 99 -1.66 -33.69 -10.92
C GLU A 99 -0.95 -33.04 -9.73
N GLU A 100 0.31 -32.63 -9.93
CA GLU A 100 1.13 -31.97 -8.91
C GLU A 100 0.53 -30.63 -8.44
N ILE A 101 -0.04 -29.82 -9.35
CA ILE A 101 -0.66 -28.52 -8.99
C ILE A 101 -2.01 -28.70 -8.26
N ARG A 102 -2.67 -29.85 -8.40
CA ARG A 102 -3.98 -30.11 -7.82
C ARG A 102 -3.91 -30.72 -6.41
N SER A 103 -2.83 -31.44 -6.10
CA SER A 103 -2.54 -32.00 -4.77
C SER A 103 -2.02 -30.93 -3.82
#